data_AF-A0A072VQM6-F1
#
_entry.id   AF-A0A072VQM6-F1
#
_cell.length_a   1.000
_cell.length_b   1.000
_cell.length_c   1.000
_cell.angle_alpha   90.00
_cell.angle_beta   90.00
_cell.angle_gamma   90.00
#
_symmetry.space_group_name_H-M   'P 1'
#
loop_
_entity.id
_entity.type
_entity.pdbx_description
1 polymer ?
#
loop_
_entity_poly.entity_id
_entity_poly.type
_entity_poly.pdbx_seq_one_letter_code
_entity_poly.pdbx_strand_id
1 'polypeptide(L)'
;MGVGISVLIALKATTLLLIFAYLKNLGFLILSIPFLYSSLVSFLVSIASHPSIDLPLLLGKTSDGTFPLVSLIIFSPYLYFVRIFSALRRRKSGEPPYSKVHDGLYVGGWPSSPEKMPPGDPAIIDCTCEFPRLKNLSGGLPYRCVPTWDTRSPQPGDIELAVKWALRKRDLNRPIFVHCAYVCGSCCRCMNQTRSLG
;
A
#
# COMPACT_ATOMS: atom_id res chain seq x y z
N MET A 1 -21.74 -4.65 2.67
CA MET A 1 -20.93 -3.62 1.96
C MET A 1 -19.85 -3.16 2.93
N GLY A 2 -18.59 -3.49 2.68
CA GLY A 2 -17.50 -3.12 3.58
C GLY A 2 -17.32 -1.59 3.61
N VAL A 3 -17.05 -1.02 4.78
CA VAL A 3 -16.74 0.39 4.91
C VAL A 3 -15.43 0.67 4.15
N GLY A 4 -15.48 1.52 3.12
CA GLY A 4 -14.30 1.84 2.31
C GLY A 4 -13.23 2.58 3.12
N ILE A 5 -11.98 2.53 2.67
CA ILE A 5 -10.87 3.18 3.36
C ILE A 5 -11.10 4.68 3.58
N SER A 6 -11.75 5.35 2.62
CA SER A 6 -12.07 6.78 2.71
C SER A 6 -12.91 7.11 3.95
N VAL A 7 -13.92 6.29 4.26
CA VAL A 7 -14.82 6.49 5.41
C VAL A 7 -14.10 6.20 6.73
N LEU A 8 -13.32 5.12 6.79
CA LEU A 8 -12.53 4.78 7.98
C LEU A 8 -11.52 5.88 8.31
N ILE A 9 -10.84 6.43 7.30
CA ILE A 9 -9.89 7.52 7.48
C ILE A 9 -10.60 8.84 7.82
N ALA A 10 -11.77 9.12 7.25
CA ALA A 10 -12.59 10.29 7.62
C ALA A 10 -13.02 10.26 9.09
N LEU A 11 -13.48 9.09 9.57
CA LEU A 11 -13.87 8.90 10.96
C LEU A 11 -12.67 9.16 11.89
N LYS A 12 -11.52 8.58 11.59
CA LYS A 12 -10.26 8.84 12.31
C LYS A 12 -9.92 10.33 12.32
N ALA A 13 -10.00 11.01 11.17
CA ALA A 13 -9.70 12.43 11.04
C ALA A 13 -10.61 13.27 11.96
N THR A 14 -11.90 12.95 11.97
CA THR A 14 -12.91 13.62 12.81
C THR A 14 -12.62 13.40 14.30
N THR A 15 -12.32 12.17 14.72
CA THR A 15 -11.94 11.89 16.12
C THR A 15 -10.70 12.67 16.56
N LEU A 16 -9.67 12.72 15.70
CA LEU A 16 -8.45 13.49 15.99
C LEU A 16 -8.72 14.99 16.10
N LEU A 17 -9.63 15.53 15.27
CA LEU A 17 -10.06 16.92 15.35
C LEU A 17 -10.80 17.23 16.66
N LEU A 18 -11.67 16.32 17.11
CA LEU A 18 -12.38 16.47 18.38
C LEU A 18 -11.41 16.43 19.58
N ILE A 19 -10.42 15.54 19.55
CA ILE A 19 -9.36 15.50 20.56
C ILE A 19 -8.56 16.81 20.57
N PHE A 20 -8.21 17.33 19.40
CA PHE A 20 -7.57 18.65 19.28
C PHE A 20 -8.41 19.76 19.93
N ALA A 21 -9.71 19.83 19.58
CA ALA A 21 -10.60 20.85 20.13
C ALA A 21 -10.73 20.75 21.66
N TYR A 22 -10.81 19.52 22.19
CA TYR A 22 -10.85 19.26 23.62
C TYR A 22 -9.56 19.69 24.33
N LEU A 23 -8.39 19.27 23.83
CA LEU A 23 -7.10 19.63 24.42
C LEU A 23 -6.82 21.13 24.35
N LYS A 24 -7.25 21.78 23.26
CA LYS A 24 -7.16 23.24 23.12
C LYS A 24 -8.01 23.95 24.17
N ASN A 25 -9.24 23.48 24.41
CA ASN A 25 -10.12 24.06 25.42
C ASN A 25 -9.58 23.88 26.86
N LEU A 26 -8.80 22.83 27.11
CA LEU A 26 -8.09 22.62 28.38
C LEU A 26 -6.78 23.44 28.53
N GLY A 27 -6.41 24.24 27.52
CA GLY A 27 -5.20 25.07 27.54
C GLY A 27 -3.91 24.37 27.07
N PHE A 28 -3.98 23.10 26.65
CA PHE A 28 -2.81 22.33 26.19
C PHE A 28 -2.51 22.55 24.70
N LEU A 29 -2.22 23.80 24.31
CA LEU A 29 -2.05 24.17 22.89
C LEU A 29 -0.93 23.37 22.19
N ILE A 30 0.26 23.28 22.80
CA ILE A 30 1.42 22.61 22.19
C ILE A 30 1.15 21.11 21.97
N LEU A 31 0.52 20.44 22.94
CA LEU A 31 0.15 19.03 22.85
C LEU A 31 -0.92 18.77 21.78
N SER A 32 -1.76 19.77 21.49
CA SER A 32 -2.86 19.65 20.53
C SER A 32 -2.40 19.70 19.06
N ILE A 33 -1.27 20.35 18.75
CA ILE A 33 -0.78 20.57 17.37
C ILE A 33 -0.58 19.25 16.57
N PRO A 34 0.06 18.20 17.11
CA PRO A 34 0.21 16.93 16.40
C PRO A 34 -1.12 16.26 16.02
N PHE A 35 -2.17 16.44 16.83
CA PHE A 35 -3.51 15.90 16.55
C PHE A 35 -4.18 16.66 15.42
N LEU A 36 -4.06 17.99 15.38
CA LEU A 36 -4.54 18.80 14.27
C LEU A 36 -3.83 18.43 12.97
N TYR A 37 -2.51 18.34 12.99
CA TYR A 37 -1.71 17.94 11.83
C TYR A 37 -2.12 16.55 11.32
N SER A 38 -2.24 15.57 12.21
CA SER A 38 -2.66 14.21 11.85
C SER A 38 -4.10 14.16 11.32
N SER A 39 -4.98 15.02 11.83
CA SER A 39 -6.36 15.18 11.35
C SER A 39 -6.40 15.72 9.92
N LEU A 40 -5.70 16.82 9.65
CA LEU A 40 -5.65 17.45 8.32
C LEU A 40 -5.09 16.48 7.25
N VAL A 41 -3.99 15.80 7.57
CA VAL A 41 -3.40 14.79 6.67
C VAL A 41 -4.39 13.65 6.42
N SER A 42 -5.11 13.19 7.45
CA SER A 42 -6.11 12.12 7.29
C SER A 42 -7.29 12.58 6.43
N PHE A 43 -7.76 13.83 6.56
CA PHE A 43 -8.80 14.38 5.69
C PHE A 43 -8.36 14.40 4.21
N LEU A 44 -7.14 14.88 3.93
CA LEU A 44 -6.60 14.89 2.57
C LEU A 44 -6.56 13.49 1.96
N VAL A 45 -6.11 12.50 2.73
CA VAL A 45 -6.07 11.10 2.27
C VAL A 45 -7.47 10.51 2.10
N SER A 46 -8.42 10.86 2.97
CA SER A 46 -9.82 10.44 2.83
C SER A 46 -10.44 10.95 1.52
N ILE A 47 -10.20 12.22 1.20
CA ILE A 47 -10.65 12.83 -0.05
C ILE A 47 -9.99 12.15 -1.25
N ALA A 48 -8.66 11.97 -1.23
CA ALA A 48 -7.95 11.36 -2.35
C ALA A 48 -8.27 9.87 -2.57
N SER A 49 -8.69 9.15 -1.53
CA SER A 49 -9.13 7.74 -1.62
C SER A 49 -10.64 7.59 -1.91
N HIS A 50 -11.37 8.70 -2.01
CA HIS A 50 -12.79 8.71 -2.33
C HIS A 50 -13.03 8.13 -3.75
N PRO A 51 -14.10 7.32 -3.97
CA PRO A 51 -14.33 6.66 -5.27
C PRO A 51 -14.36 7.60 -6.47
N SER A 52 -14.85 8.82 -6.26
CA SER A 52 -14.99 9.82 -7.32
C SER A 52 -13.69 10.52 -7.70
N ILE A 53 -12.65 10.44 -6.86
CA ILE A 53 -11.37 11.12 -7.07
C ILE A 53 -10.28 10.12 -7.42
N ASP A 54 -10.17 9.05 -6.62
CA ASP A 54 -9.23 7.94 -6.82
C ASP A 54 -7.83 8.39 -7.28
N LEU A 55 -7.15 9.16 -6.42
CA LEU A 55 -5.83 9.74 -6.73
C LEU A 55 -4.70 9.02 -5.96
N PRO A 56 -4.29 7.80 -6.38
CA PRO A 56 -3.25 7.02 -5.69
C PRO A 56 -1.85 7.63 -5.82
N LEU A 57 -1.67 8.59 -6.74
CA LEU A 57 -0.45 9.35 -6.91
C LEU A 57 -0.25 10.45 -5.85
N LEU A 58 -1.23 10.70 -4.97
CA LEU A 58 -1.14 11.75 -3.94
C LEU A 58 0.14 11.64 -3.08
N LEU A 59 0.52 10.42 -2.72
CA LEU A 59 1.70 10.18 -1.89
C LEU A 59 3.02 10.37 -2.67
N GLY A 60 2.97 10.56 -3.99
CA GLY A 60 4.13 10.78 -4.85
C GLY A 60 5.02 9.54 -4.98
N LYS A 61 4.45 8.34 -4.80
CA LYS A 61 5.21 7.08 -4.90
C LYS A 61 5.67 6.88 -6.35
N THR A 62 6.96 6.68 -6.53
CA THR A 62 7.56 6.43 -7.85
C THR A 62 7.26 5.01 -8.33
N SER A 63 7.48 4.76 -9.63
CA SER A 63 7.40 3.42 -10.21
C SER A 63 8.38 2.42 -9.57
N ASP A 64 9.44 2.92 -8.92
CA ASP A 64 10.44 2.12 -8.19
C ASP A 64 10.09 1.93 -6.70
N GLY A 65 8.94 2.43 -6.26
CA GLY A 65 8.42 2.27 -4.91
C GLY A 65 9.10 3.16 -3.86
N THR A 66 9.83 4.17 -4.30
CA THR A 66 10.43 5.19 -3.45
C THR A 66 9.47 6.35 -3.25
N PHE A 67 9.57 7.01 -2.09
CA PHE A 67 8.83 8.23 -1.80
C PHE A 67 9.79 9.42 -1.79
N PRO A 68 9.39 10.59 -2.32
CA PRO A 68 10.14 11.81 -2.10
C PRO A 68 10.11 12.17 -0.61
N LEU A 69 11.20 12.78 -0.14
CA LEU A 69 11.36 13.11 1.29
C LEU A 69 10.24 14.03 1.79
N VAL A 70 9.77 14.94 0.93
CA VAL A 70 8.67 15.86 1.23
C VAL A 70 7.37 15.10 1.51
N SER A 71 7.02 14.10 0.68
CA SER A 71 5.85 13.26 0.92
C SER A 71 5.98 12.46 2.21
N LEU A 72 7.18 11.96 2.53
CA LEU A 72 7.41 11.24 3.78
C LEU A 72 7.18 12.12 5.00
N ILE A 73 7.58 13.39 4.96
CA ILE A 73 7.35 14.34 6.04
C ILE A 73 5.86 14.65 6.15
N ILE A 74 5.24 15.13 5.05
CA ILE A 74 3.84 15.58 5.03
C ILE A 74 2.88 14.45 5.37
N PHE A 75 3.09 13.25 4.85
CA PHE A 75 2.20 12.10 5.07
C PHE A 75 2.69 11.17 6.18
N SER A 76 3.74 11.52 6.92
CA SER A 76 4.27 10.71 8.02
C SER A 76 3.21 10.16 8.98
N PRO A 77 2.25 10.94 9.53
CA PRO A 77 1.29 10.42 10.51
C PRO A 77 0.38 9.36 9.90
N TYR A 78 0.07 9.47 8.61
CA TYR A 78 -0.72 8.47 7.88
C TYR A 78 0.12 7.24 7.56
N LEU A 79 1.33 7.42 7.02
CA LEU A 79 2.23 6.34 6.63
C LEU A 79 2.65 5.46 7.83
N TYR A 80 2.92 6.06 8.99
CA TYR A 80 3.21 5.28 10.20
C TYR A 80 1.98 4.52 10.67
N PHE A 81 0.81 5.15 10.62
CA PHE A 81 -0.44 4.51 11.02
C PHE A 81 -0.75 3.28 10.18
N VAL A 82 -0.69 3.36 8.85
CA VAL A 82 -0.97 2.21 7.98
C VAL A 82 0.05 1.09 8.16
N ARG A 83 1.33 1.41 8.41
CA ARG A 83 2.37 0.42 8.70
C ARG A 83 2.11 -0.32 10.01
N ILE A 84 1.80 0.42 11.08
CA ILE A 84 1.49 -0.15 12.40
C ILE A 84 0.22 -0.99 12.29
N PHE A 85 -0.84 -0.46 11.68
CA PHE A 85 -2.11 -1.16 11.49
C PHE A 85 -1.92 -2.47 10.71
N SER A 86 -1.15 -2.42 9.63
CA SER A 86 -0.82 -3.59 8.81
C SER A 86 0.03 -4.63 9.57
N ALA A 87 0.99 -4.18 10.39
CA ALA A 87 1.78 -5.06 11.24
C ALA A 87 0.93 -5.73 12.34
N LEU A 88 0.07 -4.97 13.02
CA LEU A 88 -0.86 -5.48 14.04
C LEU A 88 -1.84 -6.47 13.45
N ARG A 89 -2.43 -6.15 12.28
CA ARG A 89 -3.36 -7.04 11.60
C ARG A 89 -2.70 -8.34 11.17
N ARG A 90 -1.48 -8.30 10.64
CA ARG A 90 -0.71 -9.52 10.32
C ARG A 90 -0.44 -10.37 11.56
N ARG A 91 -0.04 -9.75 12.68
CA ARG A 91 0.16 -10.48 13.95
C ARG A 91 -1.12 -11.16 14.44
N LYS A 92 -2.29 -10.53 14.22
CA LYS A 92 -3.58 -11.09 14.61
C LYS A 92 -4.09 -12.18 13.64
N SER A 93 -3.83 -12.04 12.34
CA SER A 93 -4.38 -12.93 11.31
C SER A 93 -3.58 -14.23 11.17
N GLY A 94 -2.27 -14.20 11.47
CA GLY A 94 -1.40 -15.38 11.37
C GLY A 94 -1.22 -15.91 9.94
N GLU A 95 -1.70 -15.17 8.94
CA GLU A 95 -1.63 -15.58 7.53
C GLU A 95 -0.17 -15.66 7.04
N PRO A 96 0.13 -16.63 6.15
CA PRO A 96 1.46 -16.73 5.57
C PRO A 96 1.80 -15.44 4.81
N PRO A 97 3.07 -14.99 4.85
CA PRO A 97 3.49 -13.73 4.24
C PRO A 97 3.22 -13.69 2.72
N TYR A 98 3.30 -14.85 2.08
CA TYR A 98 2.99 -15.08 0.68
C TYR A 98 2.40 -16.48 0.49
N SER A 99 1.66 -16.67 -0.59
CA SER A 99 1.11 -17.93 -1.06
C SER A 99 1.56 -18.18 -2.50
N LYS A 100 1.92 -19.43 -2.80
CA LYS A 100 2.27 -19.84 -4.15
C LYS A 100 0.99 -20.12 -4.93
N VAL A 101 0.79 -19.40 -6.03
CA VAL A 101 -0.43 -19.48 -6.87
C VAL A 101 -0.18 -20.37 -8.08
N HIS A 102 1.04 -20.33 -8.60
CA HIS A 102 1.54 -21.18 -9.68
C HIS A 102 3.06 -21.33 -9.52
N ASP A 103 3.68 -22.27 -10.23
CA ASP A 103 5.14 -22.34 -10.33
C ASP A 103 5.71 -21.01 -10.82
N GLY A 104 6.60 -20.44 -10.02
CA GLY A 104 7.20 -19.13 -10.26
C GLY A 104 6.28 -17.93 -10.02
N LEU A 105 5.06 -18.09 -9.47
CA LEU A 105 4.13 -17.00 -9.17
C LEU A 105 3.67 -17.03 -7.72
N TYR A 106 4.00 -15.96 -6.99
CA TYR A 106 3.70 -15.77 -5.58
C TYR A 106 2.84 -14.53 -5.37
N VAL A 107 1.90 -14.61 -4.44
CA VAL A 107 1.08 -13.47 -4.03
C VAL A 107 1.04 -13.32 -2.53
N GLY A 108 1.14 -12.10 -2.04
CA GLY A 108 1.19 -11.85 -0.59
C GLY A 108 0.84 -10.43 -0.18
N GLY A 109 0.97 -10.19 1.12
CA GLY A 109 0.96 -8.83 1.66
C GLY A 109 2.30 -8.15 1.48
N TRP A 110 2.35 -6.84 1.75
CA TRP A 110 3.61 -6.08 1.74
C TRP A 110 4.67 -6.78 2.63
N PRO A 111 5.85 -7.14 2.07
CA PRO A 111 6.89 -7.81 2.82
C PRO A 111 7.51 -6.82 3.79
N SER A 112 7.39 -7.05 5.10
CA SER A 112 7.98 -6.18 6.12
C SER A 112 9.48 -6.45 6.35
N SER A 113 9.98 -7.59 5.87
CA SER A 113 11.37 -8.04 6.04
C SER A 113 11.79 -8.90 4.83
N PRO A 114 13.10 -9.00 4.51
CA PRO A 114 13.60 -9.85 3.42
C PRO A 114 13.26 -11.33 3.60
N GLU A 115 13.21 -11.81 4.83
CA GLU A 115 12.82 -13.20 5.19
C GLU A 115 11.39 -13.56 4.76
N LYS A 116 10.54 -12.54 4.56
CA LYS A 116 9.15 -12.72 4.11
C LYS A 116 9.01 -12.64 2.59
N MET A 117 10.12 -12.65 1.87
CA MET A 117 10.11 -12.75 0.41
C MET A 117 10.07 -14.20 -0.06
N PRO A 118 9.44 -14.46 -1.22
CA PRO A 118 9.54 -15.77 -1.83
C PRO A 118 10.97 -16.01 -2.35
N PRO A 119 11.38 -17.29 -2.43
CA PRO A 119 12.73 -17.65 -2.86
C PRO A 119 12.99 -17.35 -4.35
N GLY A 120 14.26 -17.17 -4.71
CA GLY A 120 14.72 -17.10 -6.10
C GLY A 120 14.71 -15.70 -6.74
N ASP A 121 14.95 -14.64 -5.95
CA ASP A 121 15.10 -13.26 -6.45
C ASP A 121 13.95 -12.80 -7.37
N PRO A 122 12.72 -12.76 -6.82
CA PRO A 122 11.52 -12.50 -7.59
C PRO A 122 11.51 -11.08 -8.17
N ALA A 123 10.90 -10.94 -9.34
CA ALA A 123 10.45 -9.66 -9.85
C ALA A 123 9.18 -9.22 -9.11
N ILE A 124 9.22 -8.02 -8.53
CA ILE A 124 8.21 -7.54 -7.59
C ILE A 124 7.22 -6.62 -8.29
N ILE A 125 5.93 -6.91 -8.16
CA ILE A 125 4.84 -6.00 -8.52
C ILE A 125 4.18 -5.52 -7.22
N ASP A 126 4.30 -4.22 -6.96
CA ASP A 126 3.71 -3.58 -5.79
C ASP A 126 2.41 -2.88 -6.17
N CYS A 127 1.28 -3.37 -5.67
CA CYS A 127 -0.05 -2.81 -5.89
C CYS A 127 -0.51 -1.88 -4.75
N THR A 128 0.42 -1.21 -4.07
CA THR A 128 0.13 -0.29 -2.96
C THR A 128 0.63 1.11 -3.24
N CYS A 129 -0.11 2.12 -2.82
CA CYS A 129 0.40 3.50 -2.81
C CYS A 129 1.00 3.89 -1.45
N GLU A 130 0.69 3.15 -0.37
CA GLU A 130 1.01 3.57 1.00
C GLU A 130 2.30 2.96 1.56
N PHE A 131 2.78 1.84 1.01
CA PHE A 131 3.93 1.12 1.56
C PHE A 131 5.20 1.41 0.75
N PRO A 132 6.36 1.65 1.38
CA PRO A 132 7.61 1.87 0.66
C PRO A 132 8.20 0.55 0.18
N ARG A 133 9.02 0.62 -0.88
CA ARG A 133 9.95 -0.46 -1.20
C ARG A 133 10.89 -0.71 -0.02
N LEU A 134 11.19 -1.98 0.28
CA LEU A 134 12.18 -2.31 1.29
C LEU A 134 13.57 -1.87 0.84
N LYS A 135 14.23 -1.02 1.64
CA LYS A 135 15.56 -0.48 1.31
C LYS A 135 16.64 -1.58 1.17
N ASN A 136 16.50 -2.68 1.91
CA ASN A 136 17.46 -3.79 1.87
C ASN A 136 17.33 -4.67 0.61
N LEU A 137 16.29 -4.44 -0.20
CA LEU A 137 16.04 -5.12 -1.47
C LEU A 137 16.31 -4.19 -2.68
N SER A 138 16.83 -3.00 -2.40
CA SER A 138 17.14 -1.99 -3.41
C SER A 138 18.35 -2.34 -4.28
N GLY A 139 19.07 -3.43 -3.99
CA GLY A 139 20.35 -3.79 -4.61
C GLY A 139 20.31 -4.66 -5.86
N GLY A 140 19.16 -4.86 -6.54
CA GLY A 140 19.15 -5.58 -7.83
C GLY A 140 17.86 -6.26 -8.28
N LEU A 141 16.83 -6.36 -7.44
CA LEU A 141 15.57 -6.99 -7.85
C LEU A 141 14.75 -6.08 -8.78
N PRO A 142 14.23 -6.61 -9.91
CA PRO A 142 13.28 -5.89 -10.74
C PRO A 142 12.04 -5.54 -9.94
N TYR A 143 11.63 -4.28 -9.96
CA TYR A 143 10.51 -3.79 -9.17
C TYR A 143 9.61 -2.90 -10.03
N ARG A 144 8.30 -3.07 -9.89
CA ARG A 144 7.29 -2.27 -10.59
C ARG A 144 6.15 -1.91 -9.63
N CYS A 145 6.01 -0.63 -9.33
CA CYS A 145 4.88 -0.11 -8.57
C CYS A 145 3.69 0.21 -9.49
N VAL A 146 2.50 -0.25 -9.10
CA VAL A 146 1.20 0.14 -9.61
C VAL A 146 0.42 0.73 -8.43
N PRO A 147 0.57 2.04 -8.16
CA PRO A 147 0.03 2.66 -6.96
C PRO A 147 -1.50 2.54 -6.94
N THR A 148 -2.03 1.89 -5.91
CA THR A 148 -3.47 1.66 -5.73
C THR A 148 -3.80 1.77 -4.25
N TRP A 149 -4.93 2.40 -3.93
CA TRP A 149 -5.43 2.49 -2.55
C TRP A 149 -5.89 1.11 -2.04
N ASP A 150 -5.65 0.84 -0.77
CA ASP A 150 -6.25 -0.32 -0.10
C ASP A 150 -7.80 -0.26 -0.22
N THR A 151 -8.44 -1.35 -0.66
CA THR A 151 -9.85 -1.47 -1.13
C THR A 151 -10.16 -1.05 -2.58
N ARG A 152 -9.18 -0.61 -3.36
CA ARG A 152 -9.35 -0.28 -4.79
C ARG A 152 -8.66 -1.27 -5.71
N SER A 153 -9.13 -1.34 -6.95
CA SER A 153 -8.48 -2.06 -8.04
C SER A 153 -7.70 -1.06 -8.88
N PRO A 154 -6.48 -1.41 -9.37
CA PRO A 154 -5.83 -0.61 -10.38
C PRO A 154 -6.69 -0.55 -11.65
N GLN A 155 -6.40 0.45 -12.49
CA GLN A 155 -7.06 0.58 -13.79
C GLN A 155 -6.69 -0.59 -14.70
N PRO A 156 -7.59 -1.07 -15.57
CA PRO A 156 -7.33 -2.23 -16.44
C PRO A 156 -6.05 -2.09 -17.29
N GLY A 157 -5.75 -0.89 -17.78
CA GLY A 157 -4.53 -0.62 -18.55
C GLY A 157 -3.25 -0.79 -17.72
N ASP A 158 -3.25 -0.36 -16.46
CA ASP A 158 -2.11 -0.54 -15.56
C ASP A 158 -1.89 -2.02 -15.20
N ILE A 159 -2.99 -2.77 -15.04
CA ILE A 159 -2.94 -4.22 -14.85
C ILE A 159 -2.29 -4.87 -16.07
N GLU A 160 -2.73 -4.53 -17.28
CA GLU A 160 -2.18 -5.08 -18.52
C GLU A 160 -0.68 -4.77 -18.68
N LEU A 161 -0.26 -3.54 -18.37
CA LEU A 161 1.16 -3.16 -18.38
C LEU A 161 1.99 -3.94 -17.35
N ALA A 162 1.45 -4.15 -16.15
CA ALA A 162 2.09 -4.93 -15.11
C ALA A 162 2.19 -6.41 -15.49
N VAL A 163 1.14 -6.98 -16.10
CA VAL A 163 1.12 -8.35 -16.63
C VAL A 163 2.17 -8.52 -17.72
N LYS A 164 2.20 -7.63 -18.73
CA LYS A 164 3.21 -7.67 -19.81
C LYS A 164 4.62 -7.56 -19.25
N TRP A 165 4.83 -6.75 -18.22
CA TRP A 165 6.11 -6.66 -17.54
C TRP A 165 6.47 -7.94 -16.79
N ALA A 166 5.52 -8.57 -16.08
CA ALA A 166 5.71 -9.85 -15.41
C ALA A 166 6.10 -10.96 -16.39
N LEU A 167 5.38 -11.06 -17.52
CA LEU A 167 5.67 -12.07 -18.56
C LEU A 167 7.11 -11.95 -19.06
N ARG A 168 7.58 -10.74 -19.39
CA ARG A 168 8.98 -10.51 -19.79
C ARG A 168 10.00 -10.93 -18.72
N LYS A 169 9.64 -10.86 -17.43
CA LYS A 169 10.53 -11.31 -16.33
C LYS A 169 10.49 -12.82 -16.16
N ARG A 170 9.33 -13.43 -16.39
CA ARG A 170 9.16 -14.88 -16.41
C ARG A 170 9.95 -15.53 -17.55
N ASP A 171 9.99 -14.90 -18.72
CA ASP A 171 10.82 -15.35 -19.86
C ASP A 171 12.33 -15.38 -19.53
N LEU A 172 12.75 -14.58 -18.54
CA LEU A 172 14.12 -14.57 -18.01
C LEU A 172 14.29 -15.56 -16.84
N ASN A 173 13.40 -16.54 -16.69
CA ASN A 173 13.37 -17.52 -15.60
C ASN A 173 13.34 -16.91 -14.19
N ARG A 174 12.78 -15.70 -14.04
CA ARG A 174 12.62 -15.07 -12.73
C ARG A 174 11.21 -15.33 -12.17
N PRO A 175 11.10 -15.72 -10.89
CA PRO A 175 9.82 -15.78 -10.22
C PRO A 175 9.16 -14.40 -10.14
N ILE A 176 7.84 -14.35 -10.07
CA ILE A 176 7.05 -13.13 -9.94
C ILE A 176 6.42 -13.11 -8.55
N PHE A 177 6.57 -11.99 -7.86
CA PHE A 177 5.92 -11.73 -6.59
C PHE A 177 5.00 -10.51 -6.72
N VAL A 178 3.69 -10.73 -6.64
CA VAL A 178 2.71 -9.65 -6.63
C VAL A 178 2.25 -9.43 -5.20
N HIS A 179 2.43 -8.22 -4.67
CA HIS A 179 1.95 -7.90 -3.34
C HIS A 179 1.00 -6.70 -3.32
N CYS A 180 0.08 -6.73 -2.38
CA CYS A 180 -0.82 -5.62 -2.06
C CYS A 180 -0.74 -5.31 -0.55
N ALA A 181 -1.52 -4.36 -0.07
CA ALA A 181 -1.57 -3.98 1.34
C ALA A 181 -2.01 -5.17 2.20
N TYR A 182 -3.03 -5.87 1.69
CA TYR A 182 -3.57 -7.14 2.17
C TYR A 182 -3.86 -8.00 0.94
N VAL A 183 -3.93 -9.33 1.09
CA VAL A 183 -4.37 -10.22 -0.01
C VAL A 183 -5.81 -9.85 -0.36
N CYS A 184 -5.98 -8.95 -1.32
CA CYS A 184 -7.25 -8.32 -1.69
C CYS A 184 -7.70 -8.78 -3.08
N GLY A 185 -8.99 -8.67 -3.37
CA GLY A 185 -9.57 -9.01 -4.68
C GLY A 185 -8.90 -8.33 -5.89
N SER A 186 -8.20 -7.21 -5.68
CA SER A 186 -7.38 -6.53 -6.70
C SER A 186 -6.15 -7.34 -7.11
N CYS A 187 -5.46 -7.97 -6.16
CA CYS A 187 -4.43 -8.96 -6.46
C CYS A 187 -5.05 -10.14 -7.22
N CYS A 188 -6.24 -10.62 -6.80
CA CYS A 188 -6.94 -11.69 -7.49
C CYS A 188 -7.34 -11.34 -8.94
N ARG A 189 -7.65 -10.07 -9.21
CA ARG A 189 -7.97 -9.60 -10.56
C ARG A 189 -6.74 -9.52 -11.46
N CYS A 190 -5.63 -8.99 -10.97
CA CYS A 190 -4.32 -9.07 -11.66
C CYS A 190 -3.92 -10.53 -11.94
N MET A 191 -4.23 -11.44 -11.01
CA MET A 191 -3.96 -12.88 -11.13
C MET A 191 -4.81 -13.57 -12.20
N ASN A 192 -6.13 -13.32 -12.23
CA ASN A 192 -7.00 -13.94 -13.24
C ASN A 192 -6.56 -13.58 -14.66
N GLN A 193 -6.09 -12.36 -14.86
CA GLN A 193 -5.61 -11.90 -16.16
C GLN A 193 -4.20 -12.41 -16.50
N THR A 194 -3.33 -12.65 -15.51
CA THR A 194 -2.04 -13.33 -15.74
C THR A 194 -2.20 -14.82 -16.04
N ARG A 195 -3.21 -15.49 -15.46
CA ARG A 195 -3.52 -16.90 -15.75
C ARG A 195 -4.18 -17.11 -17.12
N SER A 196 -4.99 -16.18 -17.60
CA SER A 196 -5.67 -16.31 -18.91
C SER A 196 -4.76 -16.08 -20.12
N LEU A 197 -3.56 -15.55 -19.90
CA LEU A 197 -2.59 -15.18 -20.94
C LEU A 197 -1.38 -16.13 -21.00
N GLY A 198 -1.38 -17.19 -20.19
CA GLY A 198 -0.30 -18.19 -20.13
C GLY A 198 -0.77 -19.57 -20.55
#